data_AF-A0A2T9WRV6-F1
#
_entry.id   AF-A0A2T9WRV6-F1
#
_cell.length_a   1.000
_cell.length_b   1.000
_cell.length_c   1.000
_cell.angle_alpha   90.00
_cell.angle_beta   90.00
_cell.angle_gamma   90.00
#
_symmetry.space_group_name_H-M   'P 1'
#
loop_
_entity.id
_entity.type
_entity.pdbx_description
1 polymer ?
#
loop_
_entity_poly.entity_id
_entity_poly.type
_entity_poly.pdbx_seq_one_letter_code
_entity_poly.pdbx_strand_id
1 'polypeptide(L)'
;MVYIKWFNELSKNDVNIVGGKAANLGEMTKIGIPVPPGFAITAEGYWKFVEYNGIKNKIEEILKSIDINNPTQLRKAANQIQELFIKGNIPDDLKNEILEKGKIYAIQDTAAIAENI
;
A
#
# COMPACT_ATOMS: atom_id res chain seq x y z
N MET A 1 11.56 9.89 -6.48
CA MET A 1 10.69 9.47 -5.37
C MET A 1 10.49 7.97 -5.51
N VAL A 2 10.38 7.25 -4.39
CA VAL A 2 10.27 5.78 -4.40
C VAL A 2 8.97 5.40 -3.71
N TYR A 3 7.96 5.06 -4.50
CA TYR A 3 6.65 4.69 -3.97
C TYR A 3 6.55 3.20 -3.63
N ILE A 4 7.57 2.40 -3.99
CA ILE A 4 7.59 0.95 -3.78
C ILE A 4 8.92 0.50 -3.16
N LYS A 5 8.86 -0.43 -2.20
CA LYS A 5 10.03 -1.14 -1.68
C LYS A 5 9.82 -2.65 -1.68
N TRP A 6 10.80 -3.42 -2.14
CA TRP A 6 10.76 -4.88 -2.11
C TRP A 6 10.96 -5.42 -0.70
N PHE A 7 10.38 -6.58 -0.39
CA PHE A 7 10.53 -7.18 0.95
C PHE A 7 12.00 -7.43 1.31
N ASN A 8 12.86 -7.82 0.37
CA ASN A 8 14.30 -8.00 0.61
C ASN A 8 15.05 -6.69 0.93
N GLU A 9 14.49 -5.53 0.61
CA GLU A 9 15.05 -4.20 0.92
C GLU A 9 14.57 -3.69 2.30
N LEU A 10 13.54 -4.30 2.88
CA LEU A 10 12.87 -3.81 4.09
C LEU A 10 13.43 -4.37 5.38
N SER A 11 13.35 -3.60 6.45
CA SER A 11 13.69 -3.98 7.82
C SER A 11 12.70 -3.41 8.83
N LYS A 12 12.84 -3.80 10.10
CA LYS A 12 12.11 -3.20 11.23
C LYS A 12 12.29 -1.69 11.37
N ASN A 13 13.35 -1.12 10.78
CA ASN A 13 13.60 0.31 10.81
C ASN A 13 12.72 1.07 9.79
N ASP A 14 12.10 0.36 8.84
CA ASP A 14 11.27 0.93 7.78
C ASP A 14 9.78 1.04 8.16
N VAL A 15 9.41 0.81 9.43
CA VAL A 15 8.02 0.89 9.91
C VAL A 15 7.37 2.24 9.58
N ASN A 16 8.12 3.33 9.66
CA ASN A 16 7.61 4.67 9.33
C ASN A 16 7.37 4.87 7.83
N ILE A 17 7.95 4.02 6.98
CA ILE A 17 7.87 4.11 5.51
C ILE A 17 6.82 3.16 4.96
N VAL A 18 6.68 1.95 5.51
CA VAL A 18 5.80 0.91 4.93
C VAL A 18 4.80 0.30 5.94
N GLY A 19 4.85 0.73 7.19
CA GLY A 19 4.05 0.17 8.29
C GLY A 19 4.63 -1.14 8.86
N GLY A 20 4.10 -1.54 10.02
CA GLY A 20 4.63 -2.68 10.77
C GLY A 20 4.53 -4.03 10.06
N LYS A 21 3.47 -4.25 9.27
CA LYS A 21 3.27 -5.52 8.55
C LYS A 21 4.34 -5.75 7.48
N ALA A 22 4.54 -4.76 6.62
CA ALA A 22 5.53 -4.84 5.54
C ALA A 22 6.97 -4.89 6.09
N ALA A 23 7.26 -4.12 7.15
CA ALA A 23 8.54 -4.18 7.83
C ALA A 23 8.83 -5.59 8.39
N ASN A 24 7.83 -6.24 9.01
CA ASN A 24 7.96 -7.61 9.51
C ASN A 24 8.14 -8.63 8.38
N LEU A 25 7.44 -8.48 7.24
CA LEU A 25 7.66 -9.34 6.08
C LEU A 25 9.10 -9.22 5.57
N GLY A 26 9.67 -8.02 5.55
CA GLY A 26 11.07 -7.82 5.17
C GLY A 26 12.06 -8.47 6.13
N GLU A 27 11.82 -8.40 7.44
CA GLU A 27 12.61 -9.13 8.44
C GLU A 27 12.56 -10.64 8.21
N MET A 28 11.35 -11.19 8.00
CA MET A 28 11.15 -12.61 7.71
C MET A 28 11.90 -13.05 6.43
N THR A 29 11.82 -12.26 5.37
CA THR A 29 12.57 -12.50 4.12
C THR A 29 14.07 -12.53 4.38
N LYS A 30 14.61 -11.60 5.18
CA LYS A 30 16.04 -11.50 5.47
C LYS A 30 16.58 -12.67 6.30
N ILE A 31 15.78 -13.23 7.20
CA ILE A 31 16.17 -14.39 8.01
C ILE A 31 15.89 -15.73 7.32
N GLY A 32 15.51 -15.71 6.03
CA GLY A 32 15.32 -16.92 5.23
C GLY A 32 14.00 -17.66 5.52
N ILE A 33 13.04 -17.03 6.18
CA ILE A 33 11.68 -17.59 6.25
C ILE A 33 11.07 -17.49 4.85
N PRO A 34 10.42 -18.56 4.34
CA PRO A 34 9.75 -18.52 3.06
C PRO A 34 8.59 -17.51 3.09
N VAL A 35 8.85 -16.34 2.50
CA VAL A 35 7.88 -15.28 2.26
C VAL A 35 7.68 -15.21 0.74
N PRO A 36 6.44 -15.23 0.23
CA PRO A 36 6.19 -15.02 -1.18
C PRO A 36 6.85 -13.71 -1.64
N PRO A 37 7.55 -13.70 -2.79
CA PRO A 37 8.22 -12.49 -3.21
C PRO A 37 7.17 -11.40 -3.48
N GLY A 38 7.56 -10.16 -3.25
CA GLY A 38 6.62 -9.06 -3.29
C GLY A 38 7.21 -7.76 -2.77
N PHE A 39 6.39 -6.72 -2.83
CA PHE A 39 6.76 -5.37 -2.47
C PHE A 39 5.64 -4.68 -1.68
N ALA A 40 6.00 -3.62 -0.98
CA ALA A 40 5.07 -2.73 -0.29
C ALA A 40 5.00 -1.39 -1.00
N ILE A 41 3.79 -0.81 -1.05
CA ILE A 41 3.61 0.61 -1.38
C ILE A 41 3.98 1.41 -0.14
N THR A 42 4.80 2.45 -0.31
CA THR A 42 5.25 3.31 0.79
C THR A 42 4.13 4.26 1.24
N ALA A 43 4.28 4.81 2.45
CA ALA A 43 3.42 5.86 2.97
C ALA A 43 3.39 7.08 2.05
N GLU A 44 4.51 7.38 1.39
CA GLU A 44 4.59 8.43 0.36
C GLU A 44 3.67 8.12 -0.83
N GLY A 45 3.70 6.88 -1.34
CA GLY A 45 2.79 6.44 -2.42
C GLY A 45 1.32 6.49 -2.00
N TYR A 46 1.00 6.13 -0.75
CA TYR A 46 -0.33 6.28 -0.19
C TYR A 46 -0.78 7.76 -0.14
N TRP A 47 0.05 8.65 0.40
CA TRP A 47 -0.29 10.07 0.50
C TRP A 47 -0.42 10.72 -0.88
N LYS A 48 0.41 10.33 -1.83
CA LYS A 48 0.29 10.76 -3.23
C LYS A 48 -1.09 10.43 -3.81
N PHE A 49 -1.58 9.20 -3.60
CA PHE A 49 -2.94 8.80 -4.01
C PHE A 49 -4.02 9.63 -3.30
N VAL A 50 -3.89 9.82 -1.99
CA VAL A 50 -4.87 10.56 -1.18
C VAL A 50 -4.97 12.03 -1.61
N GLU A 51 -3.82 12.67 -1.82
CA GLU A 51 -3.73 14.07 -2.23
C GLU A 51 -4.26 14.28 -3.65
N TYR A 52 -3.86 13.43 -4.59
CA TYR A 52 -4.32 13.51 -5.98
C TYR A 52 -5.85 13.42 -6.11
N ASN A 53 -6.50 12.62 -5.26
CA ASN A 53 -7.95 12.45 -5.27
C ASN A 53 -8.71 13.42 -4.35
N GLY A 54 -8.00 14.30 -3.65
CA GLY A 54 -8.58 15.21 -2.65
C GLY A 54 -9.29 14.47 -1.51
N ILE A 55 -8.89 13.22 -1.22
CA ILE A 55 -9.58 12.34 -0.26
C ILE A 55 -9.44 12.88 1.16
N LYS A 56 -8.28 13.46 1.51
CA LYS A 56 -8.02 14.03 2.84
C LYS A 56 -9.09 15.04 3.25
N ASN A 57 -9.35 16.03 2.40
CA ASN A 57 -10.33 17.09 2.69
C ASN A 57 -11.75 16.52 2.85
N LYS A 58 -12.12 15.55 2.01
CA LYS A 58 -13.43 14.87 2.08
C LYS A 58 -13.58 14.06 3.38
N ILE A 59 -12.52 13.39 3.83
CA ILE A 59 -12.53 12.70 5.13
C ILE A 59 -12.73 13.71 6.25
N GLU A 60 -11.98 14.81 6.26
CA GLU A 60 -12.11 15.86 7.29
C GLU A 60 -13.54 16.43 7.32
N GLU A 61 -14.17 16.65 6.16
CA GLU A 61 -15.57 17.07 6.08
C GLU A 61 -16.55 16.04 6.64
N ILE A 62 -16.39 14.76 6.28
CA ILE A 62 -17.23 13.68 6.79
C ILE A 62 -17.13 13.58 8.32
N LEU A 63 -15.93 13.74 8.87
CA LEU A 63 -15.67 13.59 10.30
C LEU A 63 -16.19 14.75 11.16
N LYS A 64 -16.37 15.96 10.60
CA LYS A 64 -16.79 17.17 11.36
C LYS A 64 -18.11 17.03 12.11
N SER A 65 -19.04 16.22 11.61
CA SER A 65 -20.41 16.12 12.14
C SER A 65 -20.72 14.76 12.75
N ILE A 66 -19.71 13.94 13.05
CA ILE A 66 -19.92 12.58 13.58
C ILE A 66 -19.92 12.59 15.09
N ASP A 67 -20.95 11.96 15.67
CA ASP A 67 -20.91 11.51 17.06
C ASP A 67 -20.15 10.18 17.18
N ILE A 68 -19.00 10.21 17.86
CA ILE A 68 -18.15 9.02 18.09
C ILE A 68 -18.81 7.95 18.96
N ASN A 69 -19.87 8.30 19.70
CA ASN A 69 -20.63 7.36 20.51
C ASN A 69 -21.83 6.77 19.74
N ASN A 70 -21.99 7.12 18.46
CA ASN A 70 -23.06 6.63 17.60
C ASN A 70 -22.52 5.62 16.56
N PRO A 71 -22.64 4.30 16.80
CA PRO A 71 -22.12 3.28 15.89
C PRO A 71 -22.71 3.35 14.47
N THR A 72 -23.95 3.82 14.33
CA THR A 72 -24.61 3.94 13.02
C THR A 72 -24.00 5.06 12.20
N GLN A 73 -23.69 6.21 12.82
CA GLN A 73 -22.99 7.31 12.12
C GLN A 73 -21.56 6.90 11.75
N LEU A 74 -20.84 6.24 12.66
CA LEU A 74 -19.49 5.73 12.39
C LEU A 74 -19.49 4.75 11.21
N ARG A 75 -20.43 3.81 11.16
CA ARG A 75 -20.54 2.87 10.04
C ARG A 75 -20.85 3.58 8.72
N LYS A 76 -21.75 4.56 8.74
CA LYS A 76 -22.07 5.35 7.54
C LYS A 76 -20.85 6.10 7.02
N ALA A 77 -20.11 6.76 7.90
CA ALA A 77 -18.89 7.47 7.56
C ALA A 77 -17.81 6.53 7.03
N ALA A 78 -17.59 5.39 7.67
CA ALA A 78 -16.64 4.38 7.21
C ALA A 78 -16.96 3.91 5.78
N ASN A 79 -18.23 3.67 5.47
CA ASN A 79 -18.66 3.28 4.12
C ASN A 79 -18.40 4.41 3.10
N GLN A 80 -18.76 5.65 3.44
CA GLN A 80 -18.50 6.80 2.57
C GLN A 80 -17.02 6.98 2.29
N ILE A 81 -16.17 6.87 3.33
CA ILE A 81 -14.72 6.98 3.18
C ILE A 81 -14.19 5.84 2.31
N GLN A 82 -14.62 4.59 2.52
CA GLN A 82 -14.23 3.46 1.68
C GLN A 82 -14.58 3.68 0.20
N GLU A 83 -15.77 4.21 -0.09
CA GLU A 83 -16.16 4.53 -1.47
C GLU A 83 -15.23 5.56 -2.12
N LEU A 84 -14.70 6.53 -1.37
CA LEU A 84 -13.74 7.50 -1.89
C LEU A 84 -12.45 6.83 -2.38
N PHE A 85 -11.95 5.83 -1.63
CA PHE A 85 -10.77 5.07 -2.03
C PHE A 85 -11.05 4.17 -3.23
N ILE A 86 -12.22 3.50 -3.26
CA ILE A 86 -12.60 2.62 -4.38
C ILE A 86 -12.76 3.40 -5.69
N LYS A 87 -13.32 4.62 -5.63
CA LYS A 87 -13.53 5.49 -6.80
C LYS A 87 -12.31 6.35 -7.15
N GLY A 88 -11.27 6.34 -6.32
CA GLY A 88 -10.08 7.15 -6.53
C GLY A 88 -9.24 6.65 -7.70
N ASN A 89 -8.67 7.58 -8.46
CA ASN A 89 -7.76 7.29 -9.56
C ASN A 89 -6.32 7.19 -9.06
N ILE A 90 -5.60 6.17 -9.50
CA ILE A 90 -4.17 6.04 -9.21
C ILE A 90 -3.39 7.04 -10.08
N PRO A 91 -2.57 7.94 -9.50
CA PRO A 91 -1.70 8.83 -10.25
C PRO A 91 -0.80 8.08 -11.23
N ASP A 92 -0.56 8.63 -12.43
CA ASP A 92 0.19 7.92 -13.47
C ASP A 92 1.63 7.58 -13.06
N ASP A 93 2.30 8.44 -12.31
CA ASP A 93 3.65 8.17 -11.78
C ASP A 93 3.65 6.96 -10.83
N LEU A 94 2.73 6.93 -9.88
CA LEU A 94 2.54 5.80 -8.96
C LEU A 94 2.15 4.52 -9.71
N LYS A 95 1.21 4.61 -10.65
CA LYS A 95 0.76 3.48 -11.48
C LYS A 95 1.90 2.90 -12.30
N ASN A 96 2.71 3.75 -12.92
CA ASN A 96 3.83 3.33 -13.75
C ASN A 96 4.88 2.60 -12.91
N GLU A 97 5.22 3.11 -11.72
CA GLU A 97 6.14 2.42 -10.81
C GLU A 97 5.59 1.05 -10.38
N ILE A 98 4.29 0.95 -10.05
CA ILE A 98 3.62 -0.32 -9.70
C ILE A 98 3.69 -1.31 -10.85
N LEU A 99 3.38 -0.88 -12.07
CA LEU A 99 3.37 -1.75 -13.24
C LEU A 99 4.78 -2.19 -13.64
N GLU A 100 5.77 -1.31 -13.54
CA GLU A 100 7.17 -1.63 -13.82
C GLU A 100 7.68 -2.71 -12.85
N LYS A 101 7.52 -2.49 -11.55
CA LYS A 101 7.93 -3.47 -10.52
C LYS A 101 7.13 -4.76 -10.59
N GLY A 102 5.83 -4.69 -10.87
CA GLY A 102 4.96 -5.84 -11.06
C GLY A 102 5.32 -6.69 -12.29
N LYS A 103 5.74 -6.06 -13.40
CA LYS A 103 6.27 -6.81 -14.57
C LYS A 103 7.57 -7.51 -14.25
N ILE A 104 8.48 -6.84 -13.54
CA ILE A 104 9.74 -7.45 -13.09
C ILE A 104 9.44 -8.69 -12.24
N TYR A 105 8.47 -8.61 -11.33
CA TYR A 105 8.02 -9.77 -10.54
C TYR A 105 7.57 -10.94 -11.42
N ALA A 106 6.67 -10.71 -12.37
CA ALA A 106 6.14 -11.76 -13.24
C ALA A 106 7.23 -12.45 -14.09
N ILE A 107 8.24 -11.70 -14.53
CA ILE A 107 9.37 -12.25 -15.29
C ILE A 107 10.30 -13.07 -14.39
N GLN A 108 10.58 -12.62 -13.17
CA GLN A 108 11.41 -13.35 -12.20
C GLN A 108 10.76 -14.67 -11.75
N ASP A 109 9.44 -14.66 -11.53
CA ASP A 109 8.69 -15.88 -11.21
C ASP A 109 8.75 -16.88 -12.37
N THR A 110 8.62 -16.42 -13.62
CA THR A 110 8.73 -17.27 -14.81
C THR A 110 10.16 -17.84 -15.00
N ALA A 111 11.20 -17.05 -14.72
CA ALA A 111 12.59 -17.50 -14.79
C ALA A 111 12.95 -18.51 -13.69
N ALA A 112 12.42 -18.33 -12.47
CA ALA A 112 12.61 -19.26 -11.35
C ALA A 112 11.97 -20.64 -11.60
N ILE A 113 10.91 -20.70 -12.41
CA ILE A 113 10.29 -21.97 -12.84
C ILE A 113 11.15 -22.64 -13.92
N ALA A 114 11.82 -21.88 -14.79
CA ALA A 114 12.65 -22.42 -15.87
C ALA A 114 14.01 -22.98 -15.38
N GLU A 115 14.55 -22.48 -14.27
CA GLU A 115 15.80 -22.99 -13.66
C GLU A 115 15.63 -24.28 -12.83
N ASN A 116 14.39 -24.75 -12.66
CA ASN A 116 14.05 -25.96 -11.89
C ASN A 116 13.51 -27.11 -12.77
N ILE A 117 13.77 -27.09 -14.08
CA ILE A 117 13.43 -28.17 -15.03
C ILE A 117 14.69 -28.68 -15.73
#